data_AF-A0A1E7ZH45-F1
#
_entry.id   AF-A0A1E7ZH45-F1
#
_cell.length_a   1.000
_cell.length_b   1.000
_cell.length_c   1.000
_cell.angle_alpha   90.00
_cell.angle_beta   90.00
_cell.angle_gamma   90.00
#
_symmetry.space_group_name_H-M   'P 1'
#
loop_
_entity.id
_entity.type
_entity.pdbx_description
1 polymer ?
#
loop_
_entity_poly.entity_id
_entity_poly.type
_entity_poly.pdbx_seq_one_letter_code
_entity_poly.pdbx_strand_id
1 'polypeptide(L)'
;MKKYHGIRIVGVGRKAYLEFLRNLTPQILLLGFTIHVGKQLDLTSIDFSNWLQTLIFWVLLISFFFAFSINYFSLLSECFPDIDRLFKRQANKNRDKKLITICSNAALFRSIVKNRPLVLIEIVFLTIFVNIVAAVILISGVRYAASLMTAIQG
;
A
#
# COMPACT_ATOMS: atom_id res chain seq x y z
N MET A 1 -14.00 -21.73 18.58
CA MET A 1 -13.67 -20.71 17.56
C MET A 1 -14.90 -20.47 16.69
N LYS A 2 -15.49 -19.26 16.68
CA LYS A 2 -16.63 -18.96 15.80
C LYS A 2 -16.17 -19.00 14.33
N LYS A 3 -16.76 -19.90 13.53
CA LYS A 3 -16.57 -19.98 12.08
C LYS A 3 -17.29 -18.81 11.41
N TYR A 4 -16.55 -17.76 11.08
CA TYR A 4 -17.07 -16.65 10.27
C TYR A 4 -17.18 -17.12 8.80
N HIS A 5 -18.39 -17.14 8.25
CA HIS A 5 -18.72 -17.65 6.91
C HIS A 5 -18.85 -16.54 5.84
N GLY A 6 -18.23 -15.37 6.04
CA GLY A 6 -18.35 -14.25 5.09
C GLY A 6 -17.08 -13.41 4.96
N ILE A 7 -17.04 -12.58 3.92
CA ILE A 7 -16.00 -11.59 3.65
C ILE A 7 -15.82 -10.67 4.87
N ARG A 8 -14.65 -10.73 5.53
CA ARG A 8 -14.40 -9.99 6.78
C ARG A 8 -14.36 -8.48 6.59
N ILE A 9 -13.91 -8.05 5.42
CA ILE A 9 -13.78 -6.63 5.04
C ILE A 9 -15.14 -5.94 4.98
N VAL A 10 -16.19 -6.64 4.53
CA VAL A 10 -17.56 -6.10 4.41
C VAL A 10 -18.32 -6.18 5.74
N GLY A 11 -17.91 -7.06 6.64
CA GLY A 11 -18.49 -7.20 7.98
C GLY A 11 -17.75 -6.37 9.04
N VAL A 12 -17.05 -7.06 9.94
CA VAL A 12 -16.37 -6.46 11.11
C VAL A 12 -15.29 -5.45 10.69
N GLY A 13 -14.66 -5.67 9.53
CA GLY A 13 -13.62 -4.79 8.98
C GLY A 13 -14.12 -3.58 8.20
N ARG A 14 -15.44 -3.35 8.11
CA ARG A 14 -16.01 -2.32 7.23
C ARG A 14 -15.50 -0.92 7.54
N LYS A 15 -15.42 -0.56 8.82
CA LYS A 15 -14.94 0.76 9.24
C LYS A 15 -13.47 0.95 8.85
N ALA A 16 -12.62 -0.01 9.19
CA ALA A 16 -11.21 -0.03 8.82
C ALA A 16 -11.01 0.06 7.30
N TYR A 17 -11.86 -0.63 6.53
CA TYR A 17 -11.83 -0.58 5.08
C TYR A 17 -12.22 0.79 4.52
N LEU A 18 -13.23 1.46 5.09
CA LEU A 18 -13.58 2.82 4.68
C LEU A 18 -12.48 3.82 5.02
N GLU A 19 -11.83 3.68 6.18
CA GLU A 19 -10.67 4.49 6.53
C GLU A 19 -9.49 4.23 5.58
N PHE A 20 -9.27 2.97 5.20
CA PHE A 20 -8.28 2.60 4.19
C PHE A 20 -8.56 3.27 2.85
N LEU A 21 -9.82 3.25 2.38
CA LEU A 21 -10.24 3.90 1.14
C LEU A 21 -10.06 5.43 1.20
N ARG A 22 -10.34 6.05 2.35
CA ARG A 22 -10.13 7.49 2.54
C ARG A 22 -8.65 7.87 2.47
N ASN A 23 -7.79 7.05 3.07
CA ASN A 23 -6.34 7.24 3.04
C ASN A 23 -5.72 6.84 1.70
N LEU A 24 -6.50 6.25 0.79
CA LEU A 24 -6.06 5.87 -0.54
C LEU A 24 -5.84 7.10 -1.44
N THR A 25 -6.69 8.13 -1.33
CA THR A 25 -6.59 9.34 -2.17
C THR A 25 -5.21 10.00 -2.13
N PRO A 26 -4.62 10.32 -0.96
CA PRO A 26 -3.26 10.87 -0.94
C PRO A 26 -2.20 9.89 -1.47
N GLN A 27 -2.40 8.57 -1.34
CA GLN A 27 -1.48 7.56 -1.90
C GLN A 27 -1.52 7.54 -3.43
N ILE A 28 -2.71 7.61 -4.01
CA ILE A 28 -2.90 7.65 -5.46
C ILE A 28 -2.30 8.92 -6.04
N LEU A 29 -2.42 10.06 -5.35
CA LEU A 29 -1.79 11.32 -5.76
C LEU A 29 -0.26 11.20 -5.74
N LEU A 30 0.31 10.67 -4.65
CA LEU A 30 1.76 10.43 -4.56
C LEU A 30 2.22 9.52 -5.71
N LEU A 31 1.54 8.40 -5.92
CA LEU A 31 1.86 7.46 -7.00
C LEU A 31 1.74 8.10 -8.39
N GLY A 32 0.69 8.88 -8.62
CA GLY A 32 0.46 9.61 -9.87
C GLY A 32 1.59 10.60 -10.16
N PHE A 33 2.02 11.38 -9.16
CA PHE A 33 3.16 12.27 -9.31
C PHE A 33 4.47 11.51 -9.50
N THR A 34 4.70 10.43 -8.77
CA THR A 34 5.88 9.56 -8.97
C THR A 34 5.94 9.02 -10.40
N ILE A 35 4.82 8.53 -10.95
CA ILE A 35 4.75 8.06 -12.35
C ILE A 35 5.00 9.21 -13.33
N HIS A 36 4.43 10.38 -13.08
CA HIS A 36 4.60 11.54 -13.95
C HIS A 36 6.05 12.02 -14.00
N VAL A 37 6.68 12.22 -12.84
CA VAL A 37 8.09 12.60 -12.73
C VAL A 37 9.00 11.50 -13.27
N GLY A 38 8.68 10.23 -12.97
CA GLY A 38 9.45 9.07 -13.43
C GLY A 38 9.53 8.94 -14.95
N LYS A 39 8.55 9.45 -15.71
CA LYS A 39 8.60 9.47 -17.19
C LYS A 39 9.67 10.40 -17.76
N GLN A 40 10.11 11.39 -16.98
CA GLN A 40 11.14 12.34 -17.38
C GLN A 40 12.55 11.87 -16.99
N LEU A 41 12.65 10.80 -16.20
CA LEU A 41 13.93 10.28 -15.72
C LEU A 41 14.47 9.21 -16.66
N ASP A 42 15.72 9.38 -17.07
CA ASP A 42 16.51 8.30 -17.64
C ASP A 42 17.14 7.49 -16.50
N LEU A 43 16.57 6.33 -16.19
CA LEU A 43 17.08 5.43 -15.15
C LEU A 43 18.24 4.55 -15.62
N THR A 44 18.63 4.63 -16.90
CA THR A 44 19.71 3.81 -17.47
C THR A 44 21.10 4.38 -17.19
N SER A 45 21.18 5.66 -16.84
CA SER A 45 22.44 6.35 -16.54
C SER A 45 22.30 7.23 -15.30
N ILE A 46 23.38 7.38 -14.53
CA ILE A 46 23.41 8.32 -13.40
C ILE A 46 23.71 9.70 -13.98
N ASP A 47 22.66 10.41 -14.38
CA ASP A 47 22.77 11.77 -14.88
C ASP A 47 22.61 12.78 -13.73
N PHE A 48 23.71 13.48 -13.42
CA PHE A 48 23.72 14.54 -12.41
C PHE A 48 23.07 15.84 -12.90
N SER A 49 22.78 15.99 -14.19
CA SER A 49 22.09 17.19 -14.70
C SER A 49 20.63 17.26 -14.24
N ASN A 50 19.99 16.10 -14.04
CA ASN A 50 18.59 15.94 -13.61
C ASN A 50 18.46 15.55 -12.13
N TRP A 51 19.47 15.82 -11.30
CA TRP A 51 19.53 15.38 -9.91
C TRP A 51 18.32 15.81 -9.07
N LEU A 52 17.76 17.00 -9.32
CA LEU A 52 16.59 17.50 -8.58
C LEU A 52 15.33 16.68 -8.88
N GLN A 53 15.09 16.34 -10.15
CA GLN A 53 13.94 15.51 -10.55
C GLN A 53 14.10 14.09 -9.99
N THR A 54 15.32 13.55 -10.02
CA THR A 54 15.66 12.25 -9.41
C THR A 54 15.38 12.25 -7.91
N LEU A 55 15.78 13.32 -7.20
CA LEU A 55 15.51 13.48 -5.78
C LEU A 55 14.00 13.53 -5.49
N ILE A 56 13.25 14.34 -6.25
CA ILE A 56 11.79 14.45 -6.11
C ILE A 56 11.12 13.09 -6.34
N PHE A 57 11.52 12.35 -7.38
CA PHE A 57 11.02 11.02 -7.66
C PHE A 57 11.22 10.07 -6.47
N TRP A 58 12.43 9.99 -5.92
CA TRP A 58 12.73 9.12 -4.78
C TRP A 58 11.98 9.52 -3.52
N VAL A 59 11.89 10.83 -3.22
CA VAL A 59 11.11 11.32 -2.07
C VAL A 59 9.65 10.91 -2.20
N LEU A 60 9.02 11.16 -3.35
CA LEU A 60 7.62 10.78 -3.60
C LEU A 60 7.41 9.27 -3.52
N LEU A 61 8.33 8.48 -4.11
CA LEU A 61 8.25 7.02 -4.10
C LEU A 61 8.38 6.45 -2.67
N ILE A 62 9.33 6.95 -1.89
CA ILE A 62 9.53 6.54 -0.50
C ILE A 62 8.32 6.94 0.35
N SER A 63 7.82 8.17 0.20
CA SER A 63 6.60 8.62 0.86
C SER A 63 5.39 7.75 0.51
N PHE A 64 5.25 7.36 -0.76
CA PHE A 64 4.22 6.42 -1.19
C PHE A 64 4.34 5.08 -0.46
N PHE A 65 5.53 4.49 -0.40
CA PHE A 65 5.74 3.21 0.30
C PHE A 65 5.47 3.30 1.80
N PHE A 66 5.85 4.40 2.47
CA PHE A 66 5.50 4.61 3.88
C PHE A 66 4.00 4.75 4.08
N ALA A 67 3.34 5.61 3.29
CA ALA A 67 1.90 5.81 3.36
C ALA A 67 1.15 4.48 3.11
N PHE A 68 1.55 3.74 2.09
CA PHE A 68 1.03 2.42 1.76
C PHE A 68 1.19 1.44 2.93
N SER A 69 2.40 1.34 3.47
CA SER A 69 2.71 0.42 4.57
C SER A 69 1.90 0.72 5.83
N ILE A 70 1.79 1.99 6.21
CA ILE A 70 1.02 2.43 7.37
C ILE A 70 -0.47 2.13 7.19
N ASN A 71 -1.03 2.52 6.03
CA ASN A 71 -2.45 2.32 5.75
C ASN A 71 -2.82 0.83 5.68
N TYR A 72 -1.96 0.02 5.05
CA TYR A 72 -2.12 -1.43 4.96
C TYR A 72 -2.02 -2.11 6.32
N PHE A 73 -1.05 -1.72 7.15
CA PHE A 73 -0.90 -2.28 8.50
C PHE A 73 -2.08 -1.90 9.40
N SER A 74 -2.59 -0.66 9.29
CA SER A 74 -3.79 -0.21 10.00
C SER A 74 -5.04 -1.00 9.59
N LEU A 75 -5.20 -1.28 8.30
CA LEU A 75 -6.30 -2.12 7.82
C LEU A 75 -6.20 -3.55 8.38
N LEU A 76 -4.99 -4.12 8.40
CA LEU A 76 -4.73 -5.46 8.91
C LEU A 76 -5.00 -5.59 10.42
N SER A 77 -4.52 -4.64 11.23
CA SER A 77 -4.69 -4.69 12.68
C SER A 77 -6.17 -4.64 13.09
N GLU A 78 -6.97 -3.83 12.39
CA GLU A 78 -8.41 -3.71 12.67
C GLU A 78 -9.23 -4.87 12.11
N CYS A 79 -8.95 -5.35 10.89
CA CYS A 79 -9.68 -6.48 10.32
C CYS A 79 -9.34 -7.82 11.03
N PHE A 80 -8.20 -7.88 11.72
CA PHE A 80 -7.69 -9.08 12.35
C PHE A 80 -7.08 -8.80 13.72
N PRO A 81 -7.88 -8.48 14.74
CA PRO A 81 -7.38 -8.20 16.11
C PRO A 81 -6.69 -9.41 16.77
N ASP A 82 -6.99 -10.62 16.31
CA ASP A 82 -6.30 -11.84 16.75
C ASP A 82 -4.84 -11.91 16.26
N ILE A 83 -4.49 -11.16 15.20
CA ILE A 83 -3.11 -11.08 14.70
C ILE A 83 -2.22 -10.45 15.77
N ASP A 84 -2.66 -9.41 16.47
CA ASP A 84 -1.90 -8.82 17.58
C ASP A 84 -1.66 -9.80 18.74
N ARG A 85 -2.63 -10.67 19.03
CA ARG A 85 -2.47 -11.74 20.02
C ARG A 85 -1.46 -12.78 19.55
N LEU A 86 -1.43 -13.10 18.25
CA LEU A 86 -0.42 -13.97 17.65
C LEU A 86 0.96 -13.31 17.66
N PHE A 87 1.05 -11.99 17.39
CA PHE A 87 2.26 -11.18 17.50
C PHE A 87 2.82 -11.24 18.93
N LYS A 88 1.98 -10.95 19.94
CA LYS A 88 2.40 -11.00 21.36
C LYS A 88 2.79 -12.41 21.80
N ARG A 89 2.08 -13.46 21.34
CA ARG A 89 2.41 -14.86 21.64
C ARG A 89 3.74 -15.30 21.02
N GLN A 90 4.01 -14.92 19.77
CA GLN A 90 5.30 -15.24 19.14
C GLN A 90 6.44 -14.39 19.67
N ALA A 91 6.21 -13.10 19.97
CA ALA A 91 7.18 -12.23 20.62
C ALA A 91 7.58 -12.77 22.01
N ASN A 92 6.61 -13.23 22.82
CA ASN A 92 6.90 -13.85 24.11
C ASN A 92 7.59 -15.22 23.97
N LYS A 93 7.26 -16.01 22.94
CA LYS A 93 7.93 -17.29 22.68
C LYS A 93 9.38 -17.12 22.18
N ASN A 94 9.69 -15.99 21.58
CA ASN A 94 11.03 -15.64 21.07
C ASN A 94 11.81 -14.72 22.03
N ARG A 95 11.27 -14.41 23.22
CA ARG A 95 11.88 -13.46 24.17
C ARG A 95 13.25 -13.93 24.69
N ASP A 96 13.53 -15.23 24.63
CA ASP A 96 14.84 -15.80 24.98
C ASP A 96 15.90 -15.65 23.88
N LYS A 97 15.54 -15.15 22.69
CA LYS A 97 16.48 -14.93 21.58
C LYS A 97 16.55 -13.44 21.22
N LYS A 98 17.42 -12.74 21.94
CA LYS A 98 17.70 -11.28 21.89
C LYS A 98 18.05 -10.69 20.51
N LEU A 99 18.10 -11.51 19.45
CA LEU A 99 18.56 -11.15 18.09
C LEU A 99 17.43 -11.14 17.02
N ILE A 100 16.18 -11.46 17.35
CA ILE A 100 15.17 -11.85 16.35
C ILE A 100 13.96 -10.88 16.31
N THR A 101 14.12 -9.59 16.59
CA THR A 101 12.96 -8.67 16.53
C THR A 101 12.55 -8.38 15.06
N ILE A 102 13.51 -8.32 14.13
CA ILE A 102 13.24 -8.07 12.70
C ILE A 102 12.79 -9.38 12.00
N CYS A 103 13.43 -10.51 12.31
CA CYS A 103 13.02 -11.83 11.79
C CYS A 103 11.67 -12.32 12.36
N SER A 104 11.23 -11.78 13.51
CA SER A 104 9.91 -12.09 14.08
C SER A 104 8.78 -11.58 13.21
N ASN A 105 8.89 -10.37 12.64
CA ASN A 105 7.86 -9.84 11.72
C ASN A 105 7.77 -10.65 10.43
N ALA A 106 8.91 -11.10 9.89
CA ALA A 106 8.94 -11.97 8.72
C ALA A 106 8.36 -13.37 9.02
N ALA A 107 8.66 -13.95 10.19
CA ALA A 107 8.10 -15.24 10.62
C ALA A 107 6.58 -15.16 10.89
N LEU A 108 6.11 -14.02 11.40
CA LEU A 108 4.69 -13.73 11.62
C LEU A 108 3.95 -13.56 10.30
N PHE A 109 4.50 -12.76 9.39
CA PHE A 109 3.99 -12.63 8.04
C PHE A 109 3.92 -14.00 7.36
N ARG A 110 4.99 -14.80 7.44
CA ARG A 110 5.03 -16.17 6.92
C ARG A 110 3.97 -17.08 7.56
N SER A 111 3.70 -16.93 8.86
CA SER A 111 2.66 -17.67 9.57
C SER A 111 1.25 -17.28 9.12
N ILE A 112 1.02 -15.98 8.87
CA ILE A 112 -0.26 -15.48 8.34
C ILE A 112 -0.45 -15.97 6.90
N VAL A 113 0.58 -15.87 6.06
CA VAL A 113 0.61 -16.41 4.68
C VAL A 113 0.27 -17.90 4.67
N LYS A 114 0.89 -18.67 5.58
CA LYS A 114 0.70 -20.13 5.61
C LYS A 114 -0.67 -20.54 6.15
N ASN A 115 -1.18 -19.86 7.18
CA ASN A 115 -2.39 -20.29 7.86
C ASN A 115 -3.67 -19.68 7.29
N ARG A 116 -3.59 -18.54 6.58
CA ARG A 116 -4.75 -17.84 6.01
C ARG A 116 -4.44 -17.18 4.65
N PRO A 117 -4.04 -17.97 3.62
CA PRO A 117 -3.68 -17.43 2.32
C PRO A 117 -4.84 -16.71 1.61
N LEU A 118 -6.08 -17.21 1.75
CA LEU A 118 -7.28 -16.59 1.18
C LEU A 118 -7.50 -15.14 1.64
N VAL A 119 -7.24 -14.87 2.92
CA VAL A 119 -7.37 -13.52 3.49
C VAL A 119 -6.31 -12.58 2.93
N LEU A 120 -5.08 -13.06 2.81
CA LEU A 120 -4.00 -12.27 2.22
C LEU A 120 -4.28 -11.97 0.75
N ILE A 121 -4.78 -12.95 0.00
CA ILE A 121 -5.18 -12.74 -1.40
C ILE A 121 -6.27 -11.68 -1.47
N GLU A 122 -7.30 -11.75 -0.62
CA GLU A 122 -8.39 -10.76 -0.62
C GLU A 122 -7.88 -9.33 -0.37
N ILE A 123 -7.01 -9.13 0.63
CA ILE A 123 -6.48 -7.81 0.99
C ILE A 123 -5.49 -7.33 -0.07
N VAL A 124 -4.57 -8.17 -0.53
CA VAL A 124 -3.59 -7.84 -1.57
C VAL A 124 -4.31 -7.50 -2.86
N PHE A 125 -5.31 -8.30 -3.25
CA PHE A 125 -6.12 -8.05 -4.43
C PHE A 125 -6.85 -6.73 -4.31
N LEU A 126 -7.61 -6.48 -3.24
CA LEU A 126 -8.32 -5.22 -3.03
C LEU A 126 -7.37 -4.01 -3.00
N THR A 127 -6.24 -4.14 -2.32
CA THR A 127 -5.30 -3.03 -2.16
C THR A 127 -4.58 -2.71 -3.46
N ILE A 128 -4.06 -3.72 -4.17
CA ILE A 128 -3.36 -3.51 -5.44
C ILE A 128 -4.35 -3.10 -6.53
N PHE A 129 -5.47 -3.80 -6.66
CA PHE A 129 -6.48 -3.53 -7.69
C PHE A 129 -7.02 -2.11 -7.56
N VAL A 130 -7.43 -1.69 -6.36
CA VAL A 130 -8.01 -0.35 -6.18
C VAL A 130 -6.96 0.74 -6.42
N ASN A 131 -5.71 0.56 -5.98
CA ASN A 131 -4.63 1.52 -6.26
C ASN A 131 -4.33 1.64 -7.76
N ILE A 132 -4.20 0.52 -8.48
CA ILE A 132 -3.92 0.54 -9.92
C ILE A 132 -5.08 1.16 -10.69
N VAL A 133 -6.31 0.72 -10.42
CA VAL A 133 -7.51 1.25 -11.09
C VAL A 133 -7.63 2.75 -10.86
N ALA A 134 -7.44 3.22 -9.62
CA ALA A 134 -7.53 4.64 -9.33
C ALA A 134 -6.39 5.45 -9.97
N ALA A 135 -5.16 4.92 -10.03
CA ALA A 135 -4.06 5.57 -10.72
C ALA A 135 -4.32 5.69 -12.23
N VAL A 136 -4.87 4.65 -12.86
CA VAL A 136 -5.26 4.66 -14.29
C VAL A 136 -6.36 5.69 -14.55
N ILE A 137 -7.38 5.74 -13.69
CA ILE A 137 -8.46 6.74 -13.79
C ILE A 137 -7.91 8.15 -13.69
N LEU A 138 -7.01 8.40 -12.73
CA LEU A 138 -6.40 9.71 -12.54
C LEU A 138 -5.58 10.14 -13.76
N ILE A 139 -4.72 9.27 -14.28
CA ILE A 139 -3.90 9.57 -15.47
C ILE A 139 -4.78 9.82 -16.70
N SER A 140 -5.82 9.01 -16.88
CA SER A 140 -6.75 9.16 -18.00
C SER A 140 -7.53 10.48 -17.91
N GLY A 141 -7.98 10.85 -16.71
CA GLY A 141 -8.65 12.13 -16.46
C GLY A 141 -7.75 13.33 -16.75
N VAL A 142 -6.49 13.30 -16.32
CA VAL A 142 -5.50 14.36 -16.60
C VAL A 142 -5.25 14.51 -18.10
N ARG A 143 -5.10 13.39 -18.82
CA ARG A 143 -4.92 13.41 -20.28
C ARG A 143 -6.11 14.02 -21.01
N TYR A 144 -7.32 13.63 -20.62
CA TYR A 144 -8.55 14.16 -21.21
C TYR A 144 -8.68 15.67 -20.94
N ALA A 145 -8.45 16.10 -19.70
CA ALA A 145 -8.49 17.53 -19.35
C ALA A 145 -7.46 18.35 -20.15
N ALA A 146 -6.24 17.83 -20.34
CA ALA A 146 -5.22 18.49 -21.16
C ALA A 146 -5.68 18.66 -22.63
N SER A 147 -6.26 17.61 -23.23
CA SER A 147 -6.76 17.68 -24.60
C SER A 147 -7.92 18.66 -24.78
N LEU A 148 -8.80 18.76 -23.77
CA LEU A 148 -9.89 19.72 -23.77
C LEU A 148 -9.38 21.16 -23.72
N MET A 149 -8.38 21.45 -22.87
CA MET A 149 -7.79 22.78 -22.77
C MET A 149 -7.14 23.21 -24.09
N THR A 150 -6.42 22.32 -24.77
CA THR A 150 -5.84 22.63 -26.08
C THR A 150 -6.90 22.91 -27.14
N ALA A 151 -8.05 22.21 -27.09
CA ALA A 151 -9.15 22.42 -28.04
C ALA A 151 -9.93 23.72 -27.78
N ILE A 152 -9.87 24.28 -26.56
CA ILE A 152 -10.50 25.57 -26.22
C ILE A 152 -9.60 26.75 -26.60
N GLN A 153 -8.27 26.55 -26.60
CA GLN A 153 -7.29 27.61 -26.86
C GLN A 153 -6.93 27.78 -28.34
N GLY A 154 -7.16 26.76 -29.18
CA GLY A 154 -6.96 26.80 -30.62
C GLY A 154 -8.25 27.11 -31.37
#